data_AF-A0A368SGT8-F1
#
_entry.id   AF-A0A368SGT8-F1
#
_cell.length_a   1.000
_cell.length_b   1.000
_cell.length_c   1.000
_cell.angle_alpha   90.00
_cell.angle_beta   90.00
_cell.angle_gamma   90.00
#
_symmetry.space_group_name_H-M   'P 1'
#
loop_
_entity.id
_entity.type
_entity.pdbx_description
1 polymer ?
#
loop_
_entity_poly.entity_id
_entity_poly.type
_entity_poly.pdbx_seq_one_letter_code
_entity_poly.pdbx_strand_id
1 'polypeptide(L)'
;MARRGGEITAAFPGGGAGIAGASTGTPTPAASPYQVAVEIEEQIYSPFGNIEVPDSRGCCSGFTGSVTKVFFILHLLAFIALTIFLGVQASSHQNPTYKPFSNFIPLVSSVIVSTISACFWVILAVTNPPKAIKTSLWAAPVFALACGVVILLVANSAALGIGVLVVVFVVGAGLYSCWASGPRLRHASELLSASVTGAHLPPSTSCFVIFVLLAMFGYMAFWTVAISCIAAAEGHLMNYRMAYVAALLVSMAWTMQVLRYVVYVAVAKLAHVRLVYGIRMPGGAVEVFCGTIFGPAFGDICMGAMAVPVNSAIRGLARAMKTAAGGNDEFILSGQGCCFSVSEKMLGRANRWGFVHVGARGKAFCVASRDVWSLFVLRGIENLVDSDLTGSFCFLSSVTAGALASLVAGSWALATVDKDQKKLALPVSIYAFLIGYYMCRMMIAWPQACVAAYHVAYAENPHNPQLGTLIPEHLSELQAIAADRDRPRVVESKDDLDDP
;
A
#
# COMPACT_ATOMS: atom_id res chain seq x y z
N MET A 1 -73.66 43.23 26.64
CA MET A 1 -72.32 42.70 26.25
C MET A 1 -72.37 41.17 26.18
N ALA A 2 -73.11 40.67 25.18
CA ALA A 2 -73.25 39.27 24.80
C ALA A 2 -72.00 38.81 24.01
N ARG A 3 -71.67 37.56 23.69
CA ARG A 3 -72.01 36.16 24.08
C ARG A 3 -71.62 35.32 22.83
N ARG A 4 -70.94 34.19 23.03
CA ARG A 4 -70.96 32.93 22.21
C ARG A 4 -70.50 32.87 20.73
N GLY A 5 -69.93 31.70 20.41
CA GLY A 5 -70.01 31.00 19.10
C GLY A 5 -68.94 31.43 18.09
N GLY A 6 -68.30 30.59 17.28
CA GLY A 6 -68.59 29.24 16.82
C GLY A 6 -68.19 29.13 15.32
N GLU A 7 -67.73 27.94 14.92
CA GLU A 7 -67.97 27.28 13.61
C GLU A 7 -67.45 27.93 12.30
N ILE A 8 -66.52 27.27 11.56
CA ILE A 8 -66.71 26.25 10.47
C ILE A 8 -66.98 26.87 9.07
N THR A 9 -66.36 26.25 8.05
CA THR A 9 -66.65 26.25 6.57
C THR A 9 -66.30 27.52 5.76
N ALA A 10 -65.90 27.50 4.47
CA ALA A 10 -65.67 26.52 3.40
C ALA A 10 -64.75 27.23 2.36
N ALA A 11 -64.03 26.59 1.43
CA ALA A 11 -64.60 26.18 0.14
C ALA A 11 -63.59 25.39 -0.72
N PHE A 12 -64.08 24.29 -1.29
CA PHE A 12 -63.64 23.69 -2.57
C PHE A 12 -64.27 24.45 -3.75
N PRO A 13 -63.70 24.34 -4.96
CA PRO A 13 -64.19 23.36 -5.96
C PRO A 13 -63.01 22.51 -6.49
N GLY A 14 -63.08 21.18 -6.60
CA GLY A 14 -63.89 20.39 -7.55
C GLY A 14 -63.37 20.60 -8.98
N GLY A 15 -62.80 19.66 -9.74
CA GLY A 15 -62.45 18.25 -9.59
C GLY A 15 -61.70 17.82 -10.87
N GLY A 16 -60.94 16.71 -10.84
CA GLY A 16 -60.27 16.19 -12.04
C GLY A 16 -59.26 15.09 -11.75
N ALA A 17 -59.62 13.86 -12.09
CA ALA A 17 -58.96 12.57 -11.87
C ALA A 17 -57.46 12.45 -12.25
N GLY A 18 -56.74 11.54 -11.57
CA GLY A 18 -55.49 10.96 -12.09
C GLY A 18 -54.49 10.34 -11.10
N ILE A 19 -54.81 9.15 -10.59
CA ILE A 19 -53.97 8.04 -10.07
C ILE A 19 -52.43 8.22 -10.16
N ALA A 20 -51.69 8.08 -9.04
CA ALA A 20 -50.52 7.17 -8.89
C ALA A 20 -49.77 7.29 -7.55
N GLY A 21 -49.59 6.14 -6.87
CA GLY A 21 -48.32 5.73 -6.25
C GLY A 21 -47.87 6.38 -4.94
N ALA A 22 -48.20 5.77 -3.80
CA ALA A 22 -47.50 5.98 -2.55
C ALA A 22 -46.10 5.33 -2.60
N SER A 23 -45.04 6.12 -2.49
CA SER A 23 -43.70 5.63 -2.17
C SER A 23 -43.27 6.20 -0.81
N THR A 24 -43.18 5.32 0.19
CA THR A 24 -42.57 5.60 1.48
C THR A 24 -41.07 5.85 1.31
N GLY A 25 -40.67 7.12 1.28
CA GLY A 25 -39.27 7.52 1.30
C GLY A 25 -38.71 7.47 2.72
N THR A 26 -37.81 6.53 2.99
CA THR A 26 -36.87 6.59 4.11
C THR A 26 -36.03 7.88 4.02
N PRO A 27 -35.84 8.63 5.11
CA PRO A 27 -35.03 9.84 5.08
C PRO A 27 -33.56 9.48 4.82
N THR A 28 -32.96 10.12 3.82
CA THR A 28 -31.52 10.17 3.63
C THR A 28 -30.86 10.75 4.87
N PRO A 29 -29.72 10.22 5.35
CA PRO A 29 -28.99 10.84 6.44
C PRO A 29 -28.56 12.25 6.02
N ALA A 30 -28.76 13.24 6.90
CA ALA A 30 -28.40 14.62 6.65
C ALA A 30 -26.90 14.70 6.27
N ALA A 31 -26.61 15.28 5.10
CA ALA A 31 -25.25 15.56 4.69
C ALA A 31 -24.58 16.45 5.75
N SER A 32 -23.34 16.13 6.11
CA SER A 32 -22.57 16.96 7.03
C SER A 32 -22.44 18.38 6.45
N PRO A 33 -22.61 19.46 7.23
CA PRO A 33 -22.48 20.85 6.76
C PRO A 33 -21.15 21.10 6.02
N TYR A 34 -20.12 20.34 6.36
CA TYR A 34 -18.79 20.42 5.76
C TYR A 34 -18.69 19.73 4.39
N GLN A 35 -19.49 18.70 4.15
CA GLN A 35 -19.54 18.00 2.86
C GLN A 35 -20.19 18.90 1.80
N VAL A 36 -21.22 19.64 2.20
CA VAL A 36 -21.87 20.68 1.39
C VAL A 36 -20.91 21.83 1.07
N ALA A 37 -20.06 22.24 2.03
CA ALA A 37 -19.07 23.30 1.78
C ALA A 37 -18.00 22.88 0.75
N VAL A 38 -17.54 21.62 0.80
CA VAL A 38 -16.59 21.07 -0.19
C VAL A 38 -17.24 20.91 -1.57
N GLU A 39 -18.50 20.46 -1.64
CA GLU A 39 -19.26 20.37 -2.91
C GLU A 39 -19.49 21.75 -3.54
N ILE A 40 -19.83 22.76 -2.74
CA ILE A 40 -19.98 24.15 -3.21
C ILE A 40 -18.65 24.70 -3.73
N GLU A 41 -17.54 24.42 -3.05
CA GLU A 41 -16.21 24.89 -3.50
C GLU A 41 -15.69 24.10 -4.71
N GLU A 42 -16.05 22.81 -4.85
CA GLU A 42 -15.80 21.97 -6.03
C GLU A 42 -16.57 22.46 -7.27
N GLN A 43 -17.80 22.96 -7.09
CA GLN A 43 -18.57 23.63 -8.15
C GLN A 43 -17.97 24.99 -8.56
N ILE A 44 -17.39 25.73 -7.61
CA ILE A 44 -16.86 27.08 -7.85
C ILE A 44 -15.46 27.06 -8.51
N TYR A 45 -14.64 26.02 -8.27
CA TYR A 45 -13.24 25.93 -8.73
C TYR A 45 -12.99 24.95 -9.90
N SER A 46 -13.99 24.61 -10.71
CA SER A 46 -13.77 23.83 -11.95
C SER A 46 -13.78 24.70 -13.23
N PRO A 47 -12.73 25.50 -13.52
CA PRO A 47 -12.65 26.24 -14.78
C PRO A 47 -12.30 25.34 -15.98
N PHE A 48 -12.02 24.05 -15.78
CA PHE A 48 -11.63 23.12 -16.82
C PHE A 48 -12.49 21.86 -16.81
N GLY A 49 -13.46 21.82 -17.72
CA GLY A 49 -14.15 20.64 -18.27
C GLY A 49 -14.30 19.44 -17.35
N ASN A 50 -15.49 19.30 -16.77
CA ASN A 50 -15.92 18.13 -16.01
C ASN A 50 -15.71 16.85 -16.83
N ILE A 51 -14.73 16.02 -16.44
CA ILE A 51 -15.06 14.61 -16.36
C ILE A 51 -15.89 14.52 -15.09
N GLU A 52 -17.21 14.69 -15.21
CA GLU A 52 -18.15 14.26 -14.18
C GLU A 52 -17.85 12.79 -13.97
N VAL A 53 -17.09 12.46 -12.93
CA VAL A 53 -16.92 11.06 -12.61
C VAL A 53 -18.21 10.69 -11.88
N PRO A 54 -19.09 9.87 -12.50
CA PRO A 54 -20.41 9.65 -11.96
C PRO A 54 -20.29 9.17 -10.52
N ASP A 55 -21.13 9.71 -9.65
CA ASP A 55 -21.16 9.40 -8.24
C ASP A 55 -21.63 7.95 -8.05
N SER A 56 -20.69 7.03 -8.27
CA SER A 56 -20.98 5.62 -8.54
C SER A 56 -20.83 4.82 -7.25
N ARG A 57 -21.54 5.26 -6.21
CA ARG A 57 -22.09 4.33 -5.23
C ARG A 57 -23.30 3.61 -5.85
N GLY A 58 -23.07 2.86 -6.94
CA GLY A 58 -24.05 1.90 -7.41
C GLY A 58 -24.43 0.96 -6.26
N CYS A 59 -25.68 0.49 -6.22
CA CYS A 59 -26.22 -0.31 -5.12
C CYS A 59 -25.34 -1.52 -4.72
N CYS A 60 -24.58 -2.07 -5.66
CA CYS A 60 -23.64 -3.18 -5.43
C CYS A 60 -22.24 -2.78 -4.93
N SER A 61 -21.82 -1.51 -5.02
CA SER A 61 -20.44 -1.11 -4.71
C SER A 61 -20.22 -0.90 -3.21
N GLY A 62 -21.23 -0.45 -2.46
CA GLY A 62 -21.19 -0.38 -0.99
C GLY A 62 -21.26 -1.74 -0.28
N PHE A 63 -21.90 -2.73 -0.91
CA PHE A 63 -22.07 -4.08 -0.35
C PHE A 63 -20.72 -4.78 -0.11
N THR A 64 -19.83 -4.76 -1.12
CA THR A 64 -18.51 -5.41 -1.02
C THR A 64 -17.64 -4.79 0.07
N GLY A 65 -17.67 -3.46 0.21
CA GLY A 65 -16.97 -2.76 1.30
C GLY A 65 -17.51 -3.19 2.66
N SER A 66 -18.84 -3.23 2.83
CA SER A 66 -19.49 -3.67 4.07
C SER A 66 -19.11 -5.11 4.46
N VAL A 67 -19.22 -6.05 3.51
CA VAL A 67 -18.85 -7.46 3.73
C VAL A 67 -17.39 -7.60 4.14
N THR A 68 -16.49 -6.88 3.46
CA THR A 68 -15.05 -6.97 3.75
C THR A 68 -14.70 -6.38 5.11
N LYS A 69 -15.39 -5.30 5.52
CA LYS A 69 -15.27 -4.75 6.88
C LYS A 69 -15.66 -5.79 7.94
N VAL A 70 -16.81 -6.44 7.78
CA VAL A 70 -17.28 -7.48 8.70
C VAL A 70 -16.27 -8.64 8.74
N PHE A 71 -15.80 -9.10 7.57
CA PHE A 71 -14.83 -10.18 7.49
C PHE A 71 -13.52 -9.85 8.21
N PHE A 72 -13.01 -8.62 8.06
CA PHE A 72 -11.80 -8.19 8.77
C PHE A 72 -11.98 -8.16 10.30
N ILE A 73 -13.13 -7.68 10.79
CA ILE A 73 -13.44 -7.65 12.22
C ILE A 73 -13.53 -9.08 12.77
N LEU A 74 -14.24 -9.98 12.08
CA LEU A 74 -14.33 -11.39 12.46
C LEU A 74 -12.94 -12.05 12.49
N HIS A 75 -12.07 -11.73 11.54
CA HIS A 75 -10.69 -12.19 11.53
C HIS A 75 -9.91 -11.71 12.78
N LEU A 76 -10.06 -10.46 13.21
CA LEU A 76 -9.38 -9.95 14.42
C LEU A 76 -9.89 -10.67 15.68
N LEU A 77 -11.21 -10.89 15.77
CA LEU A 77 -11.80 -11.67 16.87
C LEU A 77 -11.30 -13.11 16.86
N ALA A 78 -11.21 -13.75 15.69
CA ALA A 78 -10.67 -15.10 15.53
C ALA A 78 -9.19 -15.16 15.92
N PHE A 79 -8.39 -14.15 15.58
CA PHE A 79 -6.99 -14.05 16.00
C PHE A 79 -6.84 -13.92 17.52
N ILE A 80 -7.67 -13.09 18.16
CA ILE A 80 -7.70 -12.97 19.63
C ILE A 80 -8.09 -14.30 20.28
N ALA A 81 -9.17 -14.94 19.80
CA ALA A 81 -9.63 -16.23 20.31
C ALA A 81 -8.57 -17.33 20.14
N LEU A 82 -7.92 -17.37 18.97
CA LEU A 82 -6.81 -18.30 18.70
C LEU A 82 -5.64 -18.04 19.66
N THR A 83 -5.28 -16.79 19.91
CA THR A 83 -4.18 -16.45 20.82
C THR A 83 -4.49 -16.86 22.25
N ILE A 84 -5.73 -16.66 22.72
CA ILE A 84 -6.18 -17.12 24.05
C ILE A 84 -6.12 -18.65 24.13
N PHE A 85 -6.63 -19.35 23.11
CA PHE A 85 -6.57 -20.82 23.03
C PHE A 85 -5.12 -21.33 23.09
N LEU A 86 -4.23 -20.76 22.30
CA LEU A 86 -2.81 -21.10 22.31
C LEU A 86 -2.14 -20.79 23.66
N GLY A 87 -2.53 -19.69 24.30
CA GLY A 87 -2.08 -19.32 25.64
C GLY A 87 -2.49 -20.35 26.71
N VAL A 88 -3.76 -20.75 26.72
CA VAL A 88 -4.26 -21.81 27.63
C VAL A 88 -3.50 -23.10 27.43
N GLN A 89 -3.20 -23.47 26.19
CA GLN A 89 -2.45 -24.69 25.90
C GLN A 89 -0.99 -24.60 26.32
N ALA A 90 -0.34 -23.46 26.09
CA ALA A 90 1.02 -23.21 26.55
C ALA A 90 1.14 -23.29 28.08
N SER A 91 0.10 -22.88 28.81
CA SER A 91 0.06 -22.97 30.27
C SER A 91 -0.32 -24.36 30.78
N SER A 92 -1.23 -25.07 30.11
CA SER A 92 -1.75 -26.37 30.58
C SER A 92 -0.83 -27.54 30.22
N HIS A 93 -0.18 -27.47 29.06
CA HIS A 93 0.71 -28.51 28.54
C HIS A 93 2.02 -27.86 28.08
N GLN A 94 2.81 -27.42 29.04
CA GLN A 94 4.04 -26.68 28.78
C GLN A 94 5.16 -27.62 28.29
N ASN A 95 5.81 -27.23 27.20
CA ASN A 95 7.03 -27.89 26.75
C ASN A 95 8.19 -27.53 27.71
N PRO A 96 8.79 -28.51 28.41
CA PRO A 96 9.84 -28.25 29.40
C PRO A 96 11.13 -27.68 28.80
N THR A 97 11.33 -27.81 27.48
CA THR A 97 12.50 -27.28 26.78
C THR A 97 12.37 -25.82 26.36
N TYR A 98 11.17 -25.23 26.46
CA TYR A 98 10.92 -23.86 26.02
C TYR A 98 11.37 -22.84 27.07
N LYS A 99 12.28 -21.95 26.68
CA LYS A 99 12.76 -20.82 27.51
C LYS A 99 12.12 -19.50 27.03
N PRO A 100 11.08 -18.96 27.72
CA PRO A 100 10.32 -17.81 27.22
C PRO A 100 11.17 -16.56 27.02
N PHE A 101 12.02 -16.22 27.99
CA PHE A 101 12.82 -15.00 27.97
C PHE A 101 13.88 -15.00 26.85
N SER A 102 14.49 -16.14 26.57
CA SER A 102 15.53 -16.25 25.54
C SER A 102 14.99 -16.00 24.13
N ASN A 103 13.74 -16.36 23.88
CA ASN A 103 13.11 -16.29 22.55
C ASN A 103 12.37 -14.96 22.32
N PHE A 104 11.99 -14.28 23.40
CA PHE A 104 11.29 -13.00 23.33
C PHE A 104 12.24 -11.82 23.07
N ILE A 105 13.44 -11.82 23.69
CA ILE A 105 14.44 -10.75 23.55
C ILE A 105 14.81 -10.44 22.08
N PRO A 106 15.09 -11.42 21.21
CA PRO A 106 15.40 -11.17 19.79
C PRO A 106 14.27 -10.52 19.02
N LEU A 107 13.02 -10.89 19.33
CA LEU A 107 11.85 -10.34 18.66
C LEU A 107 11.59 -8.90 19.12
N VAL A 108 11.76 -8.59 20.40
CA VAL A 108 11.66 -7.22 20.90
C VAL A 108 12.76 -6.32 20.34
N SER A 109 14.01 -6.80 20.30
CA SER A 109 15.12 -6.03 19.73
C SER A 109 14.91 -5.75 18.24
N SER A 110 14.30 -6.69 17.51
CA SER A 110 13.92 -6.49 16.11
C SER A 110 12.97 -5.30 15.92
N VAL A 111 12.02 -5.08 16.83
CA VAL A 111 11.07 -3.96 16.75
C VAL A 111 11.79 -2.61 16.92
N ILE A 112 12.74 -2.52 17.86
CA ILE A 112 13.52 -1.31 18.12
C ILE A 112 14.38 -0.97 16.89
N VAL A 113 15.14 -1.95 16.38
CA VAL A 113 15.98 -1.80 15.18
C VAL A 113 15.14 -1.38 13.97
N SER A 114 13.97 -1.98 13.81
CA SER A 114 13.04 -1.66 12.72
C SER A 114 12.50 -0.24 12.80
N THR A 115 12.18 0.23 14.02
CA THR A 115 11.70 1.60 14.24
C THR A 115 12.79 2.61 13.89
N ILE A 116 14.03 2.38 14.33
CA ILE A 116 15.18 3.23 13.99
C ILE A 116 15.41 3.27 12.47
N SER A 117 15.42 2.09 11.83
CA SER A 117 15.58 1.98 10.37
C SER A 117 14.46 2.69 9.61
N ALA A 118 13.21 2.55 10.06
CA ALA A 118 12.06 3.19 9.46
C ALA A 118 12.13 4.72 9.57
N CYS A 119 12.49 5.24 10.75
CA CYS A 119 12.73 6.68 10.96
C CYS A 119 13.84 7.19 10.05
N PHE A 120 14.95 6.47 9.93
CA PHE A 120 16.04 6.80 9.01
C PHE A 120 15.54 6.95 7.57
N TRP A 121 14.76 5.98 7.07
CA TRP A 121 14.23 6.03 5.71
C TRP A 121 13.24 7.18 5.48
N VAL A 122 12.37 7.47 6.45
CA VAL A 122 11.43 8.60 6.35
C VAL A 122 12.18 9.93 6.36
N ILE A 123 13.12 10.13 7.28
CA ILE A 123 13.94 11.34 7.35
C ILE A 123 14.70 11.52 6.04
N LEU A 124 15.32 10.46 5.53
CA LEU A 124 16.06 10.53 4.27
C LEU A 124 15.14 10.84 3.08
N ALA A 125 13.94 10.25 3.02
CA ALA A 125 12.95 10.50 1.97
C ALA A 125 12.48 11.96 1.93
N VAL A 126 12.35 12.62 3.09
CA VAL A 126 11.90 14.01 3.16
C VAL A 126 13.05 14.99 2.96
N THR A 127 14.22 14.71 3.52
CA THR A 127 15.36 15.65 3.49
C THR A 127 16.20 15.54 2.22
N ASN A 128 16.38 14.33 1.68
CA ASN A 128 17.15 14.08 0.47
C ASN A 128 16.54 12.92 -0.33
N PRO A 129 15.40 13.15 -1.02
CA PRO A 129 14.75 12.18 -1.91
C PRO A 129 15.70 11.42 -2.85
N PRO A 130 16.67 12.06 -3.56
CA PRO A 130 17.55 11.33 -4.47
C PRO A 130 18.47 10.36 -3.73
N LYS A 131 18.97 10.74 -2.56
CA LYS A 131 19.77 9.84 -1.71
C LYS A 131 18.90 8.72 -1.16
N ALA A 132 17.66 8.98 -0.75
CA ALA A 132 16.75 7.96 -0.24
C ALA A 132 16.48 6.85 -1.26
N ILE A 133 16.09 7.24 -2.49
CA ILE A 133 15.80 6.28 -3.55
C ILE A 133 17.08 5.52 -3.93
N LYS A 134 18.20 6.22 -4.16
CA LYS A 134 19.49 5.59 -4.53
C LYS A 134 19.98 4.61 -3.46
N THR A 135 19.97 5.02 -2.19
CA THR A 135 20.43 4.15 -1.09
C THR A 135 19.53 2.95 -0.91
N SER A 136 18.21 3.08 -1.06
CA SER A 136 17.29 1.93 -0.96
C SER A 136 17.55 0.87 -2.03
N LEU A 137 17.86 1.29 -3.26
CA LEU A 137 18.13 0.42 -4.40
C LEU A 137 19.34 -0.49 -4.13
N TRP A 138 20.40 0.06 -3.54
CA TRP A 138 21.64 -0.69 -3.30
C TRP A 138 21.70 -1.35 -1.91
N ALA A 139 21.06 -0.78 -0.89
CA ALA A 139 21.07 -1.36 0.45
C ALA A 139 20.30 -2.68 0.52
N ALA A 140 19.15 -2.77 -0.17
CA ALA A 140 18.32 -3.98 -0.14
C ALA A 140 19.06 -5.27 -0.57
N PRO A 141 19.72 -5.33 -1.75
CA PRO A 141 20.47 -6.53 -2.14
C PRO A 141 21.66 -6.81 -1.22
N VAL A 142 22.36 -5.77 -0.71
CA VAL A 142 23.51 -5.95 0.20
C VAL A 142 23.08 -6.59 1.52
N PHE A 143 22.05 -6.04 2.18
CA PHE A 143 21.56 -6.56 3.45
C PHE A 143 20.84 -7.92 3.27
N ALA A 144 20.16 -8.13 2.14
CA ALA A 144 19.59 -9.45 1.82
C ALA A 144 20.69 -10.50 1.64
N LEU A 145 21.80 -10.19 0.97
CA LEU A 145 22.94 -11.09 0.84
C LEU A 145 23.56 -11.43 2.21
N ALA A 146 23.75 -10.43 3.06
CA ALA A 146 24.22 -10.64 4.43
C ALA A 146 23.29 -11.57 5.22
N CYS A 147 21.97 -11.39 5.11
CA CYS A 147 20.99 -12.32 5.70
C CYS A 147 21.13 -13.74 5.12
N GLY A 148 21.29 -13.85 3.80
CA GLY A 148 21.47 -15.13 3.11
C GLY A 148 22.66 -15.91 3.65
N VAL A 149 23.80 -15.24 3.87
CA VAL A 149 24.99 -15.85 4.49
C VAL A 149 24.67 -16.40 5.88
N VAL A 150 24.03 -15.60 6.75
CA VAL A 150 23.66 -16.03 8.11
C VAL A 150 22.68 -17.21 8.08
N ILE A 151 21.71 -17.21 7.17
CA ILE A 151 20.75 -18.30 7.01
C ILE A 151 21.46 -19.60 6.58
N LEU A 152 22.41 -19.52 5.64
CA LEU A 152 23.16 -20.69 5.17
C LEU A 152 24.04 -21.30 6.26
N LEU A 153 24.53 -20.50 7.22
CA LEU A 153 25.29 -21.00 8.38
C LEU A 153 24.48 -21.90 9.32
N VAL A 154 23.13 -21.86 9.26
CA VAL A 154 22.25 -22.76 10.02
C VAL A 154 22.30 -24.20 9.47
N ALA A 155 22.72 -24.37 8.20
CA ALA A 155 22.98 -25.65 7.53
C ALA A 155 21.84 -26.69 7.64
N ASN A 156 20.58 -26.29 7.38
CA ASN A 156 19.45 -27.22 7.24
C ASN A 156 18.80 -27.14 5.84
N SER A 157 17.99 -28.14 5.46
CA SER A 157 17.35 -28.22 4.14
C SER A 157 16.38 -27.06 3.85
N ALA A 158 15.65 -26.57 4.85
CA ALA A 158 14.77 -25.40 4.70
C ALA A 158 15.58 -24.10 4.50
N ALA A 159 16.71 -23.96 5.17
CA ALA A 159 17.63 -22.84 5.05
C ALA A 159 18.28 -22.79 3.66
N LEU A 160 18.56 -23.93 3.05
CA LEU A 160 19.02 -24.01 1.65
C LEU A 160 17.96 -23.46 0.69
N GLY A 161 16.70 -23.90 0.82
CA GLY A 161 15.59 -23.41 -0.02
C GLY A 161 15.39 -21.89 0.10
N ILE A 162 15.40 -21.37 1.33
CA ILE A 162 15.31 -19.92 1.58
C ILE A 162 16.55 -19.19 1.05
N GLY A 163 17.73 -19.76 1.21
CA GLY A 163 18.99 -19.21 0.69
C GLY A 163 18.97 -19.03 -0.82
N VAL A 164 18.47 -20.01 -1.57
CA VAL A 164 18.31 -19.90 -3.03
C VAL A 164 17.36 -18.75 -3.39
N LEU A 165 16.22 -18.61 -2.72
CA LEU A 165 15.28 -17.51 -2.95
C LEU A 165 15.92 -16.14 -2.66
N VAL A 166 16.74 -16.05 -1.61
CA VAL A 166 17.48 -14.83 -1.28
C VAL A 166 18.50 -14.50 -2.37
N VAL A 167 19.24 -15.47 -2.90
CA VAL A 167 20.20 -15.24 -4.00
C VAL A 167 19.48 -14.75 -5.26
N VAL A 168 18.36 -15.38 -5.64
CA VAL A 168 17.54 -14.92 -6.78
C VAL A 168 17.07 -13.48 -6.57
N PHE A 169 16.61 -13.15 -5.36
CA PHE A 169 16.23 -11.79 -5.01
C PHE A 169 17.40 -10.81 -5.11
N VAL A 170 18.58 -11.15 -4.61
CA VAL A 170 19.78 -10.29 -4.66
C VAL A 170 20.18 -9.99 -6.09
N VAL A 171 20.20 -11.00 -6.96
CA VAL A 171 20.50 -10.82 -8.39
C VAL A 171 19.44 -9.95 -9.06
N GLY A 172 18.16 -10.26 -8.86
CA GLY A 172 17.05 -9.49 -9.45
C GLY A 172 17.03 -8.04 -8.97
N ALA A 173 17.21 -7.80 -7.67
CA ALA A 173 17.28 -6.47 -7.09
C ALA A 173 18.53 -5.71 -7.55
N GLY A 174 19.69 -6.37 -7.67
CA GLY A 174 20.90 -5.77 -8.21
C GLY A 174 20.74 -5.31 -9.67
N LEU A 175 20.21 -6.18 -10.53
CA LEU A 175 19.90 -5.84 -11.93
C LEU A 175 18.88 -4.71 -12.02
N TYR A 176 17.81 -4.78 -11.22
CA TYR A 176 16.81 -3.71 -11.13
C TYR A 176 17.44 -2.38 -10.70
N SER A 177 18.36 -2.39 -9.73
CA SER A 177 19.06 -1.19 -9.25
C SER A 177 19.99 -0.59 -10.29
N CYS A 178 20.65 -1.42 -11.11
CA CYS A 178 21.39 -0.94 -12.28
C CYS A 178 20.46 -0.27 -13.28
N TRP A 179 19.32 -0.90 -13.59
CA TRP A 179 18.33 -0.38 -14.54
C TRP A 179 17.62 0.90 -14.07
N ALA A 180 17.31 0.98 -12.78
CA ALA A 180 16.64 2.13 -12.17
C ALA A 180 17.57 3.33 -12.00
N SER A 181 18.89 3.12 -11.99
CA SER A 181 19.88 4.19 -11.86
C SER A 181 19.92 5.03 -13.14
N GLY A 182 19.68 6.34 -13.04
CA GLY A 182 19.71 7.27 -14.18
C GLY A 182 18.55 8.28 -14.19
N PRO A 183 18.00 8.65 -15.37
CA PRO A 183 16.95 9.67 -15.50
C PRO A 183 15.68 9.39 -14.70
N ARG A 184 15.30 8.11 -14.58
CA ARG A 184 14.12 7.67 -13.80
C ARG A 184 14.27 7.99 -12.31
N LEU A 185 15.49 7.84 -11.76
CA LEU A 185 15.78 8.16 -10.37
C LEU A 185 15.67 9.66 -10.13
N ARG A 186 16.19 10.48 -11.05
CA ARG A 186 16.05 11.93 -10.99
C ARG A 186 14.57 12.32 -10.96
N HIS A 187 13.79 11.86 -11.94
CA HIS A 187 12.36 12.15 -12.01
C HIS A 187 11.60 11.70 -10.74
N ALA A 188 11.80 10.46 -10.29
CA ALA A 188 11.14 9.97 -9.08
C ALA A 188 11.53 10.76 -7.82
N SER A 189 12.76 11.25 -7.75
CA SER A 189 13.23 12.05 -6.62
C SER A 189 12.65 13.47 -6.62
N GLU A 190 12.57 14.11 -7.78
CA GLU A 190 11.94 15.42 -7.96
C GLU A 190 10.44 15.32 -7.66
N LEU A 191 9.79 14.25 -8.14
CA LEU A 191 8.36 13.99 -7.90
C LEU A 191 8.05 13.69 -6.43
N LEU A 192 8.89 12.91 -5.76
CA LEU A 192 8.77 12.68 -4.32
C LEU A 192 8.94 14.00 -3.54
N SER A 193 9.91 14.83 -3.91
CA SER A 193 10.12 16.14 -3.28
C SER A 193 8.93 17.09 -3.50
N ALA A 194 8.48 17.22 -4.74
CA ALA A 194 7.39 18.11 -5.14
C ALA A 194 6.07 17.68 -4.50
N SER A 195 5.77 16.39 -4.48
CA SER A 195 4.53 15.88 -3.88
C SER A 195 4.50 16.02 -2.35
N VAL A 196 5.61 15.75 -1.66
CA VAL A 196 5.69 15.91 -0.20
C VAL A 196 5.62 17.39 0.20
N THR A 197 6.33 18.25 -0.53
CA THR A 197 6.34 19.70 -0.28
C THR A 197 4.97 20.30 -0.61
N GLY A 198 4.43 20.01 -1.79
CA GLY A 198 3.15 20.53 -2.26
C GLY A 198 1.95 20.07 -1.42
N ALA A 199 2.00 18.86 -0.87
CA ALA A 199 0.95 18.36 0.02
C ALA A 199 0.82 19.18 1.32
N HIS A 200 1.87 19.88 1.77
CA HIS A 200 1.90 20.74 2.96
C HIS A 200 1.07 20.17 4.13
N LEU A 201 1.34 18.91 4.49
CA LEU A 201 0.54 18.19 5.47
C LEU A 201 0.54 18.92 6.82
N PRO A 202 -0.62 19.05 7.48
CA PRO A 202 -0.69 19.73 8.77
C PRO A 202 0.12 18.97 9.83
N PRO A 203 0.75 19.65 10.81
CA PRO A 203 1.54 18.99 11.86
C PRO A 203 0.77 17.92 12.64
N SER A 204 -0.56 18.06 12.75
CA SER A 204 -1.45 17.07 13.37
C SER A 204 -1.46 15.71 12.66
N THR A 205 -1.02 15.64 11.39
CA THR A 205 -0.82 14.39 10.65
C THR A 205 0.22 13.49 11.34
N SER A 206 1.27 14.09 11.92
CA SER A 206 2.32 13.34 12.62
C SER A 206 1.78 12.62 13.85
N CYS A 207 0.88 13.25 14.62
CA CYS A 207 0.24 12.61 15.78
C CYS A 207 -0.52 11.34 15.37
N PHE A 208 -1.19 11.36 14.21
CA PHE A 208 -1.88 10.19 13.71
C PHE A 208 -0.94 9.08 13.25
N VAL A 209 0.10 9.43 12.48
CA VAL A 209 1.10 8.44 12.06
C VAL A 209 1.72 7.75 13.27
N ILE A 210 1.98 8.51 14.35
CA ILE A 210 2.44 7.97 15.64
C ILE A 210 1.37 7.07 16.28
N PHE A 211 0.10 7.47 16.30
CA PHE A 211 -0.98 6.63 16.84
C PHE A 211 -1.09 5.28 16.12
N VAL A 212 -1.06 5.27 14.79
CA VAL A 212 -1.13 4.02 14.02
C VAL A 212 0.16 3.20 14.19
N LEU A 213 1.32 3.84 14.34
CA LEU A 213 2.58 3.17 14.68
C LEU A 213 2.49 2.48 16.04
N LEU A 214 1.89 3.12 17.06
CA LEU A 214 1.65 2.51 18.37
C LEU A 214 0.66 1.34 18.27
N ALA A 215 -0.40 1.46 17.46
CA ALA A 215 -1.33 0.36 17.20
C ALA A 215 -0.63 -0.83 16.52
N MET A 216 0.25 -0.56 15.54
CA MET A 216 1.08 -1.59 14.91
C MET A 216 2.04 -2.25 15.91
N PHE A 217 2.69 -1.47 16.76
CA PHE A 217 3.55 -1.98 17.81
C PHE A 217 2.77 -2.91 18.76
N GLY A 218 1.60 -2.47 19.23
CA GLY A 218 0.73 -3.26 20.09
C GLY A 218 0.27 -4.57 19.44
N TYR A 219 -0.17 -4.50 18.18
CA TYR A 219 -0.54 -5.69 17.40
C TYR A 219 0.65 -6.65 17.22
N MET A 220 1.84 -6.13 16.89
CA MET A 220 3.05 -6.94 16.73
C MET A 220 3.50 -7.59 18.04
N ALA A 221 3.42 -6.87 19.16
CA ALA A 221 3.70 -7.44 20.48
C ALA A 221 2.72 -8.56 20.83
N PHE A 222 1.43 -8.39 20.53
CA PHE A 222 0.43 -9.43 20.76
C PHE A 222 0.65 -10.64 19.83
N TRP A 223 1.03 -10.39 18.58
CA TRP A 223 1.39 -11.43 17.61
C TRP A 223 2.65 -12.22 18.03
N THR A 224 3.67 -11.56 18.58
CA THR A 224 4.88 -12.24 19.08
C THR A 224 4.59 -13.09 20.32
N VAL A 225 3.62 -12.70 21.14
CA VAL A 225 3.09 -13.58 22.21
C VAL A 225 2.42 -14.81 21.60
N ALA A 226 1.53 -14.64 20.62
CA ALA A 226 0.83 -15.76 19.98
C ALA A 226 1.78 -16.81 19.38
N ILE A 227 2.82 -16.37 18.65
CA ILE A 227 3.82 -17.29 18.07
C ILE A 227 4.68 -17.96 19.14
N SER A 228 4.96 -17.25 20.24
CA SER A 228 5.68 -17.80 21.40
C SER A 228 4.85 -18.89 22.11
N CYS A 229 3.53 -18.74 22.20
CA CYS A 229 2.64 -19.75 22.76
C CYS A 229 2.66 -21.05 21.94
N ILE A 230 2.74 -20.97 20.60
CA ILE A 230 2.86 -22.16 19.74
C ILE A 230 4.17 -22.92 20.02
N ALA A 231 5.27 -22.19 20.23
CA ALA A 231 6.56 -22.79 20.56
C ALA A 231 6.56 -23.39 21.98
N ALA A 232 5.84 -22.79 22.92
CA ALA A 232 5.74 -23.21 24.31
C ALA A 232 4.79 -24.39 24.57
N ALA A 233 3.77 -24.57 23.73
CA ALA A 233 2.75 -25.59 23.94
C ALA A 233 3.15 -26.96 23.37
N GLU A 234 2.67 -28.03 24.02
CA GLU A 234 2.81 -29.42 23.59
C GLU A 234 1.46 -30.17 23.70
N GLY A 235 1.35 -31.36 23.09
CA GLY A 235 0.15 -32.20 23.13
C GLY A 235 -0.57 -32.38 21.79
N HIS A 236 -1.60 -33.24 21.77
CA HIS A 236 -2.31 -33.67 20.55
C HIS A 236 -2.96 -32.51 19.77
N LEU A 237 -3.44 -31.48 20.46
CA LEU A 237 -4.04 -30.29 19.83
C LEU A 237 -3.02 -29.41 19.10
N MET A 238 -1.71 -29.65 19.32
CA MET A 238 -0.61 -29.02 18.61
C MET A 238 -0.14 -29.83 17.37
N ASN A 239 -0.86 -30.89 16.98
CA ASN A 239 -0.58 -31.60 15.73
C ASN A 239 -0.71 -30.69 14.48
N TYR A 240 -1.50 -29.62 14.58
CA TYR A 240 -1.72 -28.64 13.51
C TYR A 240 -0.84 -27.38 13.62
N ARG A 241 0.34 -27.45 14.26
CA ARG A 241 1.27 -26.31 14.43
C ARG A 241 1.46 -25.46 13.17
N MET A 242 1.66 -26.10 12.02
CA MET A 242 1.89 -25.39 10.75
C MET A 242 0.66 -24.58 10.31
N ALA A 243 -0.56 -25.09 10.56
CA ALA A 243 -1.79 -24.37 10.24
C ALA A 243 -1.96 -23.14 11.15
N TYR A 244 -1.63 -23.26 12.45
CA TYR A 244 -1.66 -22.10 13.36
C TYR A 244 -0.63 -21.04 12.96
N VAL A 245 0.60 -21.44 12.64
CA VAL A 245 1.63 -20.50 12.14
C VAL A 245 1.18 -19.83 10.85
N ALA A 246 0.64 -20.59 9.90
CA ALA A 246 0.12 -20.05 8.64
C ALA A 246 -1.03 -19.05 8.88
N ALA A 247 -1.99 -19.39 9.75
CA ALA A 247 -3.08 -18.49 10.13
C ALA A 247 -2.56 -17.19 10.77
N LEU A 248 -1.58 -17.29 11.67
CA LEU A 248 -0.92 -16.13 12.29
C LEU A 248 -0.20 -15.27 11.25
N LEU A 249 0.50 -15.86 10.28
CA LEU A 249 1.19 -15.12 9.22
C LEU A 249 0.20 -14.42 8.27
N VAL A 250 -0.91 -15.06 7.92
CA VAL A 250 -1.98 -14.45 7.11
C VAL A 250 -2.62 -13.29 7.87
N SER A 251 -2.93 -13.49 9.16
CA SER A 251 -3.46 -12.43 10.04
C SER A 251 -2.50 -11.24 10.11
N MET A 252 -1.20 -11.51 10.28
CA MET A 252 -0.16 -10.48 10.30
C MET A 252 -0.09 -9.71 8.99
N ALA A 253 -0.02 -10.41 7.87
CA ALA A 253 0.09 -9.80 6.56
C ALA A 253 -1.12 -8.90 6.27
N TRP A 254 -2.33 -9.38 6.54
CA TRP A 254 -3.54 -8.62 6.26
C TRP A 254 -3.69 -7.41 7.20
N THR A 255 -3.57 -7.60 8.52
CA THR A 255 -3.70 -6.52 9.50
C THR A 255 -2.69 -5.40 9.26
N MET A 256 -1.42 -5.75 8.99
CA MET A 256 -0.39 -4.74 8.74
C MET A 256 -0.64 -3.96 7.45
N GLN A 257 -1.15 -4.61 6.41
CA GLN A 257 -1.54 -3.91 5.19
C GLN A 257 -2.76 -3.00 5.42
N VAL A 258 -3.76 -3.42 6.21
CA VAL A 258 -4.91 -2.57 6.55
C VAL A 258 -4.45 -1.31 7.27
N LEU A 259 -3.65 -1.45 8.32
CA LEU A 259 -3.11 -0.31 9.06
C LEU A 259 -2.30 0.60 8.14
N ARG A 260 -1.48 0.03 7.24
CA ARG A 260 -0.76 0.78 6.20
C ARG A 260 -1.67 1.61 5.32
N TYR A 261 -2.71 0.99 4.78
CA TYR A 261 -3.61 1.65 3.83
C TYR A 261 -4.58 2.64 4.50
N VAL A 262 -4.84 2.51 5.81
CA VAL A 262 -5.52 3.54 6.59
C VAL A 262 -4.73 4.86 6.58
N VAL A 263 -3.42 4.81 6.90
CA VAL A 263 -2.55 6.01 6.78
C VAL A 263 -2.47 6.47 5.34
N TYR A 264 -2.28 5.55 4.40
CA TYR A 264 -2.17 5.88 2.98
C TYR A 264 -3.38 6.65 2.44
N VAL A 265 -4.60 6.16 2.68
CA VAL A 265 -5.84 6.78 2.18
C VAL A 265 -6.06 8.15 2.81
N ALA A 266 -5.87 8.26 4.13
CA ALA A 266 -6.12 9.51 4.82
C ALA A 266 -5.09 10.59 4.46
N VAL A 267 -3.81 10.23 4.33
CA VAL A 267 -2.78 11.15 3.83
C VAL A 267 -3.01 11.50 2.36
N ALA A 268 -3.39 10.53 1.52
CA ALA A 268 -3.74 10.79 0.13
C ALA A 268 -4.89 11.78 0.00
N LYS A 269 -5.92 11.68 0.86
CA LYS A 269 -7.02 12.66 0.90
C LYS A 269 -6.53 14.06 1.24
N LEU A 270 -5.74 14.19 2.31
CA LEU A 270 -5.19 15.50 2.74
C LEU A 270 -4.30 16.12 1.67
N ALA A 271 -3.43 15.31 1.07
CA ALA A 271 -2.54 15.74 0.00
C ALA A 271 -3.31 16.12 -1.27
N HIS A 272 -4.28 15.29 -1.70
CA HIS A 272 -5.05 15.52 -2.92
C HIS A 272 -5.85 16.83 -2.84
N VAL A 273 -6.53 17.08 -1.72
CA VAL A 273 -7.29 18.32 -1.54
C VAL A 273 -6.38 19.55 -1.59
N ARG A 274 -5.20 19.45 -0.96
CA ARG A 274 -4.22 20.54 -0.99
C ARG A 274 -3.65 20.79 -2.38
N LEU A 275 -3.37 19.71 -3.13
CA LEU A 275 -2.77 19.78 -4.47
C LEU A 275 -3.77 20.22 -5.55
N VAL A 276 -5.06 19.90 -5.41
CA VAL A 276 -6.09 20.27 -6.38
C VAL A 276 -6.63 21.67 -6.13
N TYR A 277 -7.01 21.96 -4.88
CA TYR A 277 -7.77 23.16 -4.54
C TYR A 277 -6.92 24.22 -3.82
N GLY A 278 -5.74 23.88 -3.31
CA GLY A 278 -4.87 24.81 -2.58
C GLY A 278 -5.36 25.19 -1.19
N ILE A 279 -6.49 24.61 -0.76
CA ILE A 279 -7.07 24.82 0.57
C ILE A 279 -6.60 23.73 1.53
N ARG A 280 -6.73 24.01 2.84
CA ARG A 280 -6.59 22.97 3.87
C ARG A 280 -7.96 22.34 4.09
N MET A 281 -7.98 21.03 4.33
CA MET A 281 -9.23 20.32 4.63
C MET A 281 -9.95 20.94 5.84
N PRO A 282 -11.23 21.35 5.69
CA PRO A 282 -12.09 21.68 6.81
C PRO A 282 -12.18 20.48 7.76
N GLY A 283 -12.14 20.70 9.08
CA GLY A 283 -12.10 19.62 10.07
C GLY A 283 -10.71 19.08 10.44
N GLY A 284 -9.69 19.45 9.64
CA GLY A 284 -8.29 19.10 9.89
C GLY A 284 -7.99 17.61 9.74
N ALA A 285 -6.78 17.22 10.13
CA ALA A 285 -6.30 15.86 9.94
C ALA A 285 -7.09 14.83 10.76
N VAL A 286 -7.47 15.18 11.99
CA VAL A 286 -8.15 14.27 12.93
C VAL A 286 -9.50 13.81 12.39
N GLU A 287 -10.32 14.72 11.86
CA GLU A 287 -11.62 14.37 11.28
C GLU A 287 -11.47 13.44 10.07
N VAL A 288 -10.52 13.74 9.18
CA VAL A 288 -10.21 12.89 8.03
C VAL A 288 -9.81 11.48 8.46
N PHE A 289 -8.97 11.36 9.49
CA PHE A 289 -8.56 10.07 10.00
C PHE A 289 -9.69 9.30 10.67
N CYS A 290 -10.48 9.95 11.53
CA CYS A 290 -11.66 9.34 12.15
C CYS A 290 -12.67 8.88 11.10
N GLY A 291 -12.93 9.71 10.09
CA GLY A 291 -13.79 9.35 8.95
C GLY A 291 -13.23 8.19 8.12
N THR A 292 -11.91 8.03 8.04
CA THR A 292 -11.27 6.92 7.34
C THR A 292 -11.39 5.60 8.11
N ILE A 293 -11.22 5.63 9.44
CA ILE A 293 -11.27 4.43 10.30
C ILE A 293 -12.71 4.00 10.59
N PHE A 294 -13.54 4.94 11.02
CA PHE A 294 -14.91 4.64 11.47
C PHE A 294 -15.94 4.76 10.36
N GLY A 295 -15.60 5.42 9.25
CA GLY A 295 -16.51 5.63 8.15
C GLY A 295 -16.63 4.44 7.18
N PRO A 296 -17.35 4.65 6.07
CA PRO A 296 -17.64 3.60 5.09
C PRO A 296 -16.41 3.16 4.29
N ALA A 297 -15.41 4.03 4.13
CA ALA A 297 -14.18 3.75 3.39
C ALA A 297 -13.32 2.63 4.01
N PHE A 298 -13.51 2.32 5.30
CA PHE A 298 -12.73 1.29 5.98
C PHE A 298 -12.88 -0.10 5.34
N GLY A 299 -14.08 -0.43 4.85
CA GLY A 299 -14.32 -1.69 4.15
C GLY A 299 -13.55 -1.80 2.84
N ASP A 300 -13.53 -0.71 2.08
CA ASP A 300 -12.76 -0.57 0.84
C ASP A 300 -11.24 -0.63 1.09
N ILE A 301 -10.78 -0.07 2.21
CA ILE A 301 -9.39 -0.20 2.68
C ILE A 301 -9.05 -1.66 2.97
N CYS A 302 -9.92 -2.38 3.68
CA CYS A 302 -9.71 -3.79 3.99
C CYS A 302 -9.63 -4.65 2.72
N MET A 303 -10.47 -4.36 1.73
CA MET A 303 -10.46 -5.04 0.43
C MET A 303 -9.18 -4.75 -0.36
N GLY A 304 -8.83 -3.46 -0.49
CA GLY A 304 -7.62 -3.08 -1.22
C GLY A 304 -6.34 -3.55 -0.53
N ALA A 305 -6.31 -3.66 0.81
CA ALA A 305 -5.18 -4.21 1.56
C ALA A 305 -4.88 -5.68 1.22
N MET A 306 -5.89 -6.46 0.81
CA MET A 306 -5.68 -7.81 0.26
C MET A 306 -5.30 -7.76 -1.21
N ALA A 307 -6.05 -6.99 -2.01
CA ALA A 307 -5.97 -7.05 -3.46
C ALA A 307 -4.70 -6.39 -4.03
N VAL A 308 -4.27 -5.25 -3.48
CA VAL A 308 -3.16 -4.46 -4.05
C VAL A 308 -1.81 -5.16 -3.93
N PRO A 309 -1.43 -5.78 -2.80
CA PRO A 309 -0.19 -6.56 -2.72
C PRO A 309 -0.17 -7.73 -3.70
N VAL A 310 -1.29 -8.47 -3.80
CA VAL A 310 -1.42 -9.60 -4.75
C VAL A 310 -1.26 -9.12 -6.19
N ASN A 311 -1.93 -8.04 -6.57
CA ASN A 311 -1.80 -7.45 -7.91
C ASN A 311 -0.35 -6.99 -8.18
N SER A 312 0.31 -6.39 -7.18
CA SER A 312 1.71 -5.96 -7.31
C SER A 312 2.65 -7.15 -7.54
N ALA A 313 2.41 -8.28 -6.88
CA ALA A 313 3.17 -9.52 -7.06
C ALA A 313 2.94 -10.12 -8.46
N ILE A 314 1.68 -10.23 -8.91
CA ILE A 314 1.34 -10.73 -10.26
C ILE A 314 1.97 -9.88 -11.34
N ARG A 315 1.93 -8.54 -11.22
CA ARG A 315 2.58 -7.62 -12.17
C ARG A 315 4.10 -7.75 -12.16
N GLY A 316 4.70 -7.93 -10.98
CA GLY A 316 6.14 -8.22 -10.85
C GLY A 316 6.51 -9.48 -11.61
N LEU A 317 5.75 -10.56 -11.42
CA LEU A 317 5.96 -11.83 -12.10
C LEU A 317 5.77 -11.72 -13.62
N ALA A 318 4.70 -11.06 -14.07
CA ALA A 318 4.45 -10.84 -15.51
C ALA A 318 5.60 -10.11 -16.19
N ARG A 319 6.16 -9.08 -15.54
CA ARG A 319 7.33 -8.34 -16.05
C ARG A 319 8.59 -9.20 -16.09
N ALA A 320 8.86 -9.96 -15.03
CA ALA A 320 10.01 -10.85 -14.97
C ALA A 320 9.98 -11.88 -16.11
N MET A 321 8.80 -12.45 -16.39
CA MET A 321 8.60 -13.36 -17.52
C MET A 321 8.80 -12.68 -18.88
N LYS A 322 8.29 -11.44 -19.06
CA LYS A 322 8.51 -10.67 -20.28
C LYS A 322 9.99 -10.39 -20.53
N THR A 323 10.74 -10.04 -19.50
CA THR A 323 12.19 -9.79 -19.61
C THR A 323 13.00 -11.05 -19.84
N ALA A 324 12.61 -12.19 -19.25
CA ALA A 324 13.32 -13.45 -19.40
C ALA A 324 13.15 -14.07 -20.80
N ALA A 325 12.04 -13.76 -21.49
CA ALA A 325 11.72 -14.32 -22.79
C ALA A 325 12.19 -13.48 -23.99
N GLY A 326 12.80 -12.31 -23.77
CA GLY A 326 13.28 -11.42 -24.83
C GLY A 326 14.50 -11.91 -25.62
N GLY A 327 14.68 -13.23 -25.76
CA GLY A 327 15.84 -13.80 -26.43
C GLY A 327 15.77 -15.27 -26.83
N ASN A 328 14.63 -15.97 -26.75
CA ASN A 328 14.47 -17.28 -27.40
C ASN A 328 12.99 -17.59 -27.62
N ASP A 329 12.63 -17.75 -28.89
CA ASP A 329 11.28 -18.09 -29.34
C ASP A 329 10.91 -19.56 -29.05
N GLU A 330 9.59 -19.78 -28.95
CA GLU A 330 8.81 -21.02 -29.09
C GLU A 330 8.36 -21.85 -27.86
N PHE A 331 9.02 -21.91 -26.69
CA PHE A 331 8.57 -22.86 -25.64
C PHE A 331 7.84 -22.29 -24.40
N ILE A 332 7.75 -20.97 -24.22
CA ILE A 332 7.11 -20.34 -23.03
C ILE A 332 5.88 -19.49 -23.41
N LEU A 333 5.14 -19.86 -24.46
CA LEU A 333 4.04 -19.03 -24.99
C LEU A 333 2.66 -19.20 -24.31
N SER A 334 2.41 -20.23 -23.51
CA SER A 334 1.07 -20.43 -22.90
C SER A 334 0.82 -19.59 -21.64
N GLY A 335 1.83 -19.40 -20.79
CA GLY A 335 1.70 -18.66 -19.51
C GLY A 335 1.80 -17.14 -19.64
N GLN A 336 2.44 -16.63 -20.70
CA GLN A 336 2.69 -15.21 -20.93
C GLN A 336 1.40 -14.42 -21.15
N GLY A 337 0.53 -14.88 -22.04
CA GLY A 337 -0.75 -14.22 -22.33
C GLY A 337 -1.71 -14.23 -21.13
N CYS A 338 -1.71 -15.32 -20.35
CA CYS A 338 -2.61 -15.46 -19.21
C CYS A 338 -2.23 -14.52 -18.06
N CYS A 339 -0.98 -14.57 -17.58
CA CYS A 339 -0.55 -13.70 -16.48
C CYS A 339 -0.58 -12.22 -16.86
N PHE A 340 -0.25 -11.87 -18.10
CA PHE A 340 -0.32 -10.50 -18.58
C PHE A 340 -1.78 -10.02 -18.67
N SER A 341 -2.68 -10.81 -19.28
CA SER A 341 -4.11 -10.48 -19.37
C SER A 341 -4.79 -10.38 -18.00
N VAL A 342 -4.46 -11.27 -17.07
CA VAL A 342 -4.92 -11.20 -15.67
C VAL A 342 -4.38 -9.93 -15.02
N SER A 343 -3.10 -9.59 -15.22
CA SER A 343 -2.50 -8.39 -14.63
C SER A 343 -3.12 -7.10 -15.14
N GLU A 344 -3.47 -6.99 -16.42
CA GLU A 344 -4.16 -5.80 -16.97
C GLU A 344 -5.59 -5.68 -16.44
N LYS A 345 -6.34 -6.78 -16.43
CA LYS A 345 -7.70 -6.82 -15.88
C LYS A 345 -7.72 -6.49 -14.38
N MET A 346 -6.71 -6.92 -13.63
CA MET A 346 -6.57 -6.61 -12.21
C MET A 346 -6.02 -5.20 -11.97
N LEU A 347 -5.15 -4.67 -12.82
CA LEU A 347 -4.64 -3.30 -12.74
C LEU A 347 -5.77 -2.27 -12.91
N GLY A 348 -6.71 -2.55 -13.81
CA GLY A 348 -7.94 -1.78 -13.94
C GLY A 348 -8.93 -1.93 -12.77
N ARG A 349 -8.76 -2.87 -11.84
CA ARG A 349 -9.75 -3.13 -10.76
C ARG A 349 -9.20 -3.04 -9.34
N ALA A 350 -7.89 -3.14 -9.16
CA ALA A 350 -7.22 -3.19 -7.85
C ALA A 350 -5.82 -2.57 -7.93
N ASN A 351 -5.75 -1.25 -7.94
CA ASN A 351 -4.48 -0.52 -7.96
C ASN A 351 -4.35 0.41 -6.76
N ARG A 352 -3.11 0.72 -6.38
CA ARG A 352 -2.85 1.60 -5.24
C ARG A 352 -3.34 3.04 -5.46
N TRP A 353 -3.48 3.46 -6.71
CA TRP A 353 -3.87 4.82 -7.08
C TRP A 353 -5.35 5.06 -6.83
N GLY A 354 -6.18 4.02 -6.94
CA GLY A 354 -7.61 4.05 -6.60
C GLY A 354 -7.87 4.48 -5.16
N PHE A 355 -6.95 4.23 -4.23
CA PHE A 355 -7.07 4.70 -2.85
C PHE A 355 -7.17 6.22 -2.70
N VAL A 356 -6.65 6.98 -3.66
CA VAL A 356 -6.82 8.45 -3.68
C VAL A 356 -8.29 8.79 -3.87
N HIS A 357 -8.99 8.17 -4.83
CA HIS A 357 -10.43 8.38 -5.05
C HIS A 357 -11.29 7.77 -3.93
N VAL A 358 -10.84 6.70 -3.27
CA VAL A 358 -11.51 6.19 -2.05
C VAL A 358 -11.51 7.25 -0.95
N GLY A 359 -10.36 7.90 -0.71
CA GLY A 359 -10.23 8.93 0.32
C GLY A 359 -10.87 10.27 -0.06
N ALA A 360 -10.53 10.78 -1.25
CA ALA A 360 -10.96 12.09 -1.72
C ALA A 360 -12.44 12.13 -2.11
N ARG A 361 -12.91 11.13 -2.86
CA ARG A 361 -14.28 11.09 -3.43
C ARG A 361 -15.21 10.08 -2.78
N GLY A 362 -14.75 9.32 -1.77
CA GLY A 362 -15.61 8.36 -1.06
C GLY A 362 -16.15 7.21 -1.93
N LYS A 363 -15.48 6.91 -3.05
CA LYS A 363 -15.87 5.85 -3.99
C LYS A 363 -15.44 4.47 -3.47
N ALA A 364 -16.18 3.44 -3.90
CA ALA A 364 -15.79 2.04 -3.64
C ALA A 364 -14.47 1.70 -4.33
N PHE A 365 -13.62 0.89 -3.70
CA PHE A 365 -12.22 0.70 -4.12
C PHE A 365 -12.05 0.17 -5.54
N CYS A 366 -12.88 -0.77 -5.99
CA CYS A 366 -12.79 -1.30 -7.36
C CYS A 366 -13.20 -0.27 -8.42
N VAL A 367 -14.22 0.54 -8.12
CA VAL A 367 -14.67 1.61 -9.01
C VAL A 367 -13.63 2.72 -9.06
N ALA A 368 -13.16 3.15 -7.89
CA ALA A 368 -12.08 4.11 -7.73
C ALA A 368 -10.80 3.70 -8.48
N SER A 369 -10.40 2.42 -8.39
CA SER A 369 -9.25 1.88 -9.10
C SER A 369 -9.43 1.96 -10.62
N ARG A 370 -10.61 1.58 -11.13
CA ARG A 370 -10.92 1.62 -12.56
C ARG A 370 -10.93 3.03 -13.10
N ASP A 371 -11.60 3.95 -12.40
CA ASP A 371 -11.73 5.34 -12.82
C ASP A 371 -10.35 6.00 -12.89
N VAL A 372 -9.53 5.85 -11.84
CA VAL A 372 -8.16 6.41 -11.83
C VAL A 372 -7.31 5.80 -12.95
N TRP A 373 -7.38 4.49 -13.18
CA TRP A 373 -6.63 3.86 -14.26
C TRP A 373 -7.08 4.37 -15.63
N SER A 374 -8.40 4.53 -15.85
CA SER A 374 -8.93 5.08 -17.10
C SER A 374 -8.48 6.52 -17.34
N LEU A 375 -8.35 7.33 -16.28
CA LEU A 375 -7.80 8.68 -16.37
C LEU A 375 -6.31 8.66 -16.77
N PHE A 376 -5.52 7.73 -16.23
CA PHE A 376 -4.11 7.61 -16.62
C PHE A 376 -3.94 7.22 -18.09
N VAL A 377 -4.76 6.30 -18.59
CA VAL A 377 -4.77 5.91 -20.01
C VAL A 377 -5.21 7.09 -20.87
N LEU A 378 -6.30 7.77 -20.51
CA LEU A 378 -6.84 8.93 -21.24
C LEU A 378 -5.82 10.07 -21.36
N ARG A 379 -5.00 10.28 -20.32
CA ARG A 379 -3.95 11.31 -20.29
C ARG A 379 -2.60 10.83 -20.83
N GLY A 380 -2.48 9.57 -21.24
CA GLY A 380 -1.22 9.02 -21.77
C GLY A 380 -0.09 8.91 -20.74
N ILE A 381 -0.39 8.93 -19.43
CA ILE A 381 0.62 8.85 -18.36
C ILE A 381 0.77 7.44 -17.77
N GLU A 382 0.16 6.42 -18.39
CA GLU A 382 0.26 5.02 -17.95
C GLU A 382 1.71 4.52 -17.82
N ASN A 383 2.54 4.82 -18.82
CA ASN A 383 3.95 4.41 -18.85
C ASN A 383 4.78 5.17 -17.80
N LEU A 384 4.43 6.43 -17.56
CA LEU A 384 5.04 7.26 -16.52
C LEU A 384 4.78 6.64 -15.14
N VAL A 385 3.50 6.35 -14.85
CA VAL A 385 3.04 5.75 -13.60
C VAL A 385 3.58 4.33 -13.41
N ASP A 386 3.75 3.56 -14.49
CA ASP A 386 4.39 2.23 -14.46
C ASP A 386 5.89 2.31 -14.14
N SER A 387 6.54 3.39 -14.59
CA SER A 387 7.96 3.65 -14.35
C SER A 387 8.28 4.30 -13.00
N ASP A 388 7.27 4.62 -12.18
CA ASP A 388 7.44 5.22 -10.86
C ASP A 388 8.31 4.35 -9.93
N LEU A 389 9.42 4.93 -9.47
CA LEU A 389 10.33 4.25 -8.54
C LEU A 389 9.88 4.36 -7.08
N THR A 390 8.89 5.19 -6.73
CA THR A 390 8.45 5.36 -5.33
C THR A 390 7.94 4.04 -4.75
N GLY A 391 7.24 3.24 -5.56
CA GLY A 391 6.82 1.89 -5.16
C GLY A 391 7.98 0.96 -4.79
N SER A 392 9.02 0.98 -5.62
CA SER A 392 10.24 0.18 -5.45
C SER A 392 11.08 0.69 -4.29
N PHE A 393 11.24 2.01 -4.15
CA PHE A 393 11.85 2.65 -3.00
C PHE A 393 11.22 2.15 -1.70
N CYS A 394 9.88 2.27 -1.57
CA CYS A 394 9.17 1.83 -0.38
C CYS A 394 9.36 0.33 -0.11
N PHE A 395 9.57 -0.49 -1.15
CA PHE A 395 9.68 -1.95 -1.00
C PHE A 395 11.08 -2.33 -0.58
N LEU A 396 12.09 -1.79 -1.24
CA LEU A 396 13.50 -2.07 -1.00
C LEU A 396 13.97 -1.50 0.34
N SER A 397 13.49 -0.31 0.74
CA SER A 397 13.74 0.22 2.10
C SER A 397 13.15 -0.68 3.19
N SER A 398 11.96 -1.24 2.95
CA SER A 398 11.31 -2.19 3.87
C SER A 398 12.04 -3.52 3.93
N VAL A 399 12.49 -4.04 2.79
CA VAL A 399 13.35 -5.25 2.73
C VAL A 399 14.64 -5.01 3.49
N THR A 400 15.26 -3.83 3.34
CA THR A 400 16.47 -3.47 4.09
C THR A 400 16.22 -3.45 5.60
N ALA A 401 15.13 -2.83 6.05
CA ALA A 401 14.77 -2.79 7.47
C ALA A 401 14.48 -4.18 8.04
N GLY A 402 13.74 -5.01 7.30
CA GLY A 402 13.53 -6.42 7.66
C GLY A 402 14.83 -7.22 7.71
N ALA A 403 15.70 -7.05 6.72
CA ALA A 403 17.00 -7.72 6.70
C ALA A 403 17.86 -7.32 7.90
N LEU A 404 17.91 -6.04 8.26
CA LEU A 404 18.63 -5.56 9.45
C LEU A 404 18.06 -6.18 10.74
N ALA A 405 16.73 -6.21 10.87
CA ALA A 405 16.04 -6.83 12.00
C ALA A 405 16.35 -8.34 12.10
N SER A 406 16.34 -9.04 10.97
CA SER A 406 16.69 -10.46 10.85
C SER A 406 18.14 -10.75 11.19
N LEU A 407 19.09 -9.89 10.78
CA LEU A 407 20.50 -10.03 11.12
C LEU A 407 20.72 -9.90 12.62
N VAL A 408 20.11 -8.91 13.26
CA VAL A 408 20.25 -8.70 14.72
C VAL A 408 19.63 -9.87 15.49
N ALA A 409 18.38 -10.22 15.19
CA ALA A 409 17.68 -11.29 15.89
C ALA A 409 18.29 -12.67 15.60
N GLY A 410 18.67 -12.93 14.35
CA GLY A 410 19.30 -14.17 13.92
C GLY A 410 20.69 -14.37 14.50
N SER A 411 21.53 -13.33 14.47
CA SER A 411 22.88 -13.40 15.06
C SER A 411 22.81 -13.59 16.57
N TRP A 412 21.87 -12.92 17.24
CA TRP A 412 21.61 -13.16 18.67
C TRP A 412 21.19 -14.61 18.93
N ALA A 413 20.23 -15.13 18.15
CA ALA A 413 19.76 -16.49 18.27
C ALA A 413 20.86 -17.53 17.98
N LEU A 414 21.83 -17.23 17.12
CA LEU A 414 22.98 -18.11 16.88
C LEU A 414 24.03 -18.03 17.99
N ALA A 415 24.22 -16.87 18.60
CA ALA A 415 25.24 -16.63 19.63
C ALA A 415 24.85 -17.14 21.02
N THR A 416 23.55 -17.14 21.34
CA THR A 416 23.06 -17.39 22.72
C THR A 416 22.46 -18.78 22.91
N VAL A 417 22.27 -19.55 21.84
CA VAL A 417 21.50 -20.79 21.86
C VAL A 417 22.42 -21.99 21.66
N ASP A 418 22.34 -22.98 22.57
CA ASP A 418 23.09 -24.24 22.49
C ASP A 418 22.88 -24.97 21.15
N LYS A 419 23.82 -25.84 20.77
CA LYS A 419 23.83 -26.55 19.47
C LYS A 419 22.50 -27.23 19.11
N ASP A 420 21.74 -27.71 20.10
CA ASP A 420 20.47 -28.43 19.90
C ASP A 420 19.27 -27.52 19.54
N GLN A 421 19.36 -26.24 19.85
CA GLN A 421 18.29 -25.26 19.66
C GLN A 421 18.52 -24.32 18.45
N LYS A 422 19.58 -24.56 17.65
CA LYS A 422 19.84 -23.87 16.36
C LYS A 422 18.66 -23.92 15.39
N LYS A 423 17.78 -24.92 15.52
CA LYS A 423 16.55 -25.06 14.72
C LYS A 423 15.60 -23.87 14.88
N LEU A 424 15.66 -23.15 16.01
CA LEU A 424 14.81 -21.98 16.28
C LEU A 424 15.36 -20.67 15.69
N ALA A 425 16.65 -20.62 15.38
CA ALA A 425 17.28 -19.40 14.83
C ALA A 425 16.66 -18.99 13.49
N LEU A 426 16.38 -19.96 12.60
CA LEU A 426 15.78 -19.68 11.30
C LEU A 426 14.35 -19.09 11.40
N PRO A 427 13.40 -19.69 12.14
CA PRO A 427 12.10 -19.07 12.40
C PRO A 427 12.18 -17.68 13.02
N VAL A 428 13.06 -17.47 14.03
CA VAL A 428 13.22 -16.17 14.68
C VAL A 428 13.72 -15.10 13.70
N SER A 429 14.69 -15.44 12.83
CA SER A 429 15.15 -14.56 11.76
C SER A 429 14.03 -14.20 10.79
N ILE A 430 13.20 -15.17 10.36
CA ILE A 430 12.07 -14.92 9.46
C ILE A 430 11.04 -13.99 10.11
N TYR A 431 10.68 -14.23 11.37
CA TYR A 431 9.71 -13.38 12.07
C TYR A 431 10.25 -11.97 12.29
N ALA A 432 11.52 -11.82 12.68
CA ALA A 432 12.18 -10.53 12.78
C ALA A 432 12.24 -9.79 11.44
N PHE A 433 12.51 -10.51 10.34
CA PHE A 433 12.43 -9.94 8.99
C PHE A 433 11.05 -9.35 8.69
N LEU A 434 10.00 -10.13 8.94
CA LEU A 434 8.64 -9.71 8.64
C LEU A 434 8.20 -8.53 9.52
N ILE A 435 8.53 -8.54 10.81
CA ILE A 435 8.28 -7.41 11.72
C ILE A 435 8.93 -6.14 11.16
N GLY A 436 10.22 -6.21 10.81
CA GLY A 436 10.92 -5.03 10.30
C GLY A 436 10.46 -4.57 8.94
N TYR A 437 10.10 -5.50 8.06
CA TYR A 437 9.49 -5.20 6.78
C TYR A 437 8.20 -4.41 6.96
N TYR A 438 7.24 -4.89 7.75
CA TYR A 438 5.94 -4.24 7.86
C TYR A 438 6.00 -2.90 8.63
N MET A 439 6.84 -2.79 9.66
CA MET A 439 7.04 -1.54 10.40
C MET A 439 7.58 -0.43 9.48
N CYS A 440 8.61 -0.74 8.69
CA CYS A 440 9.18 0.20 7.73
C CYS A 440 8.20 0.53 6.59
N ARG A 441 7.49 -0.49 6.07
CA ARG A 441 6.53 -0.34 4.98
C ARG A 441 5.35 0.55 5.34
N MET A 442 4.99 0.58 6.62
CA MET A 442 4.03 1.53 7.16
C MET A 442 4.57 2.95 7.23
N MET A 443 5.74 3.14 7.85
CA MET A 443 6.29 4.48 8.07
C MET A 443 6.51 5.26 6.78
N ILE A 444 6.84 4.56 5.68
CA ILE A 444 7.05 5.15 4.35
C ILE A 444 5.75 5.15 3.52
N ALA A 445 4.60 4.78 4.10
CA ALA A 445 3.33 4.81 3.37
C ALA A 445 2.86 6.25 3.08
N TRP A 446 3.15 7.20 3.98
CA TRP A 446 2.65 8.57 3.83
C TRP A 446 3.33 9.36 2.68
N PRO A 447 4.66 9.31 2.44
CA PRO A 447 5.25 9.98 1.26
C PRO A 447 4.78 9.31 -0.03
N GLN A 448 4.61 7.98 -0.02
CA GLN A 448 4.04 7.24 -1.14
C GLN A 448 2.60 7.67 -1.45
N ALA A 449 1.82 8.03 -0.43
CA ALA A 449 0.47 8.54 -0.58
C ALA A 449 0.47 9.94 -1.22
N CYS A 450 1.41 10.81 -0.84
CA CYS A 450 1.57 12.13 -1.47
C CYS A 450 1.88 12.01 -2.96
N VAL A 451 2.81 11.13 -3.35
CA VAL A 451 3.14 10.87 -4.77
C VAL A 451 1.91 10.37 -5.53
N ALA A 452 1.10 9.50 -4.92
CA ALA A 452 -0.12 9.03 -5.56
C ALA A 452 -1.19 10.11 -5.70
N ALA A 453 -1.39 10.93 -4.67
CA ALA A 453 -2.27 12.08 -4.74
C ALA A 453 -1.84 13.04 -5.86
N TYR A 454 -0.54 13.28 -6.03
CA TYR A 454 0.01 14.14 -7.07
C TYR A 454 -0.26 13.60 -8.49
N HIS A 455 0.01 12.33 -8.76
CA HIS A 455 -0.31 11.73 -10.07
C HIS A 455 -1.80 11.78 -10.39
N VAL A 456 -2.65 11.50 -9.40
CA VAL A 456 -4.11 11.50 -9.58
C VAL A 456 -4.63 12.92 -9.78
N ALA A 457 -4.14 13.89 -9.02
CA ALA A 457 -4.48 15.31 -9.20
C ALA A 457 -4.05 15.82 -10.59
N TYR A 458 -2.87 15.42 -11.08
CA TYR A 458 -2.43 15.73 -12.44
C TYR A 458 -3.33 15.09 -13.51
N ALA A 459 -3.70 13.83 -13.34
CA ALA A 459 -4.55 13.13 -14.30
C ALA A 459 -5.95 13.75 -14.43
N GLU A 460 -6.48 14.25 -13.31
CA GLU A 460 -7.75 14.97 -13.25
C GLU A 460 -7.67 16.30 -13.99
N ASN A 461 -6.70 17.14 -13.62
CA ASN A 461 -6.48 18.42 -14.27
C ASN A 461 -4.99 18.70 -14.54
N PRO A 462 -4.51 18.36 -15.75
CA PRO A 462 -3.12 18.62 -16.15
C PRO A 462 -2.74 20.10 -16.21
N HIS A 463 -3.72 20.99 -16.33
CA HIS A 463 -3.52 22.45 -16.43
C HIS A 463 -3.62 23.14 -15.08
N ASN A 464 -3.71 22.38 -13.98
CA ASN A 464 -3.80 22.97 -12.65
C ASN A 464 -2.50 23.73 -12.32
N PRO A 465 -2.55 25.06 -12.11
CA PRO A 465 -1.36 25.86 -11.85
C PRO A 465 -0.64 25.45 -10.54
N GLN A 466 -1.32 24.77 -9.63
CA GLN A 466 -0.75 24.33 -8.35
C GLN A 466 0.21 23.14 -8.46
N LEU A 467 0.09 22.32 -9.51
CA LEU A 467 0.94 21.13 -9.68
C LEU A 467 2.29 21.45 -10.33
N GLY A 468 2.46 22.60 -10.99
CA GLY A 468 3.68 22.94 -11.71
C GLY A 468 3.90 22.12 -12.99
N THR A 469 5.08 22.25 -13.61
CA THR A 469 5.42 21.70 -14.94
C THR A 469 6.16 20.35 -14.91
N LEU A 470 6.36 19.76 -13.72
CA LEU A 470 7.25 18.60 -13.53
C LEU A 470 6.85 17.36 -14.35
N ILE A 471 5.56 16.99 -14.38
CA ILE A 471 5.10 15.86 -15.19
C ILE A 471 5.15 16.19 -16.69
N PRO A 472 4.63 17.35 -17.17
CA PRO A 472 4.75 17.74 -18.57
C PRO A 472 6.19 17.76 -19.10
N GLU A 473 7.14 18.30 -18.33
CA GLU A 473 8.56 18.35 -18.70
C GLU A 473 9.17 16.96 -18.82
N HIS A 474 8.86 16.06 -17.88
CA HIS A 474 9.39 14.70 -18.00
C HIS A 474 8.76 13.93 -19.15
N LEU A 475 7.48 14.18 -19.47
CA LEU A 475 6.83 13.57 -20.61
C LEU A 475 7.47 14.04 -21.94
N SER A 476 7.80 15.32 -22.06
CA SER A 476 8.49 15.84 -23.25
C SER A 476 9.93 15.31 -23.37
N GLU A 477 10.65 15.17 -22.25
CA GLU A 477 11.96 14.49 -22.22
C GLU A 477 11.86 13.04 -22.73
N LEU A 478 10.88 12.27 -22.25
CA LEU A 478 10.67 10.88 -22.68
C LEU A 478 10.31 10.79 -24.17
N GLN A 479 9.48 11.71 -24.66
CA GLN A 479 9.13 11.79 -26.08
C GLN A 479 10.33 12.17 -26.95
N ALA A 480 11.18 13.11 -26.51
CA ALA A 480 12.40 13.50 -27.21
C ALA A 480 13.39 12.33 -27.29
N ILE A 481 13.58 11.58 -26.20
CA ILE A 481 14.45 10.39 -26.19
C ILE A 481 13.90 9.29 -27.12
N ALA A 482 12.58 9.08 -27.15
CA ALA A 482 11.97 8.12 -28.06
C ALA A 482 12.15 8.55 -29.53
N ALA A 483 11.95 9.83 -29.84
CA ALA A 483 12.12 10.37 -31.18
C ALA A 483 13.59 10.30 -31.67
N ASP A 484 14.57 10.50 -30.79
CA ASP A 484 15.99 10.35 -31.13
C ASP A 484 16.37 8.88 -31.37
N ARG A 485 15.77 7.95 -30.63
CA ARG A 485 15.99 6.50 -30.82
C ARG A 485 15.46 5.99 -32.15
N ASP A 486 14.36 6.55 -32.64
CA ASP A 486 13.75 6.17 -33.92
C ASP A 486 14.35 6.93 -35.13
N ARG A 487 15.28 7.86 -34.90
CA ARG A 487 15.99 8.54 -35.98
C ARG A 487 16.94 7.55 -36.67
N PRO A 488 16.82 7.31 -38.00
CA PRO A 488 17.74 6.44 -38.70
C PRO A 488 19.15 7.00 -38.59
N ARG A 489 20.08 6.21 -38.03
CA ARG A 489 21.50 6.55 -38.04
C ARG A 489 21.94 6.54 -39.50
N VAL A 490 22.21 7.71 -40.05
CA VAL A 490 22.90 7.83 -41.34
C VAL A 490 24.28 7.23 -41.11
N VAL A 491 24.47 5.99 -41.58
CA VAL A 491 25.80 5.43 -41.76
C VAL A 491 26.37 6.24 -42.92
N GLU A 492 27.27 7.19 -42.64
CA GLU A 492 28.12 7.76 -43.68
C GLU A 492 28.92 6.59 -44.26
N SER A 493 28.43 6.04 -45.38
CA SER A 493 29.22 5.18 -46.25
C SER A 493 30.37 6.02 -46.73
N LYS A 494 31.56 5.70 -46.24
CA LYS A 494 32.82 6.26 -46.71
C LYS A 494 33.14 5.62 -48.05
N ASP A 495 32.35 5.95 -49.07
CA ASP A 495 32.64 5.72 -50.47
C ASP A 495 33.15 7.04 -51.03
N ASP A 496 34.47 7.11 -51.23
CA ASP A 496 35.24 8.03 -52.09
C ASP A 496 36.70 7.97 -51.60
N LEU A 497 37.73 7.55 -52.33
CA LEU A 497 37.93 7.24 -53.75
C LEU A 497 39.16 6.31 -53.85
N ASP A 498 39.05 5.25 -54.65
CA ASP A 498 40.21 4.61 -55.30
C ASP A 498 40.58 5.43 -56.55
N ASP A 499 41.85 5.86 -56.57
CA ASP A 499 42.79 6.06 -57.71
C ASP A 499 42.51 7.05 -58.87
N PRO A 500 43.56 7.53 -59.58
CA PRO A 500 44.98 7.12 -59.53
C PRO A 500 46.02 8.18 -59.13
#